data_AF-A0A347U9H0-F1
#
_entry.id   AF-A0A347U9H0-F1
#
_cell.length_a   1.000
_cell.length_b   1.000
_cell.length_c   1.000
_cell.angle_alpha   90.00
_cell.angle_beta   90.00
_cell.angle_gamma   90.00
#
_symmetry.space_group_name_H-M   'P 1'
#
loop_
_entity.id
_entity.type
_entity.pdbx_description
1 polymer ?
#
loop_
_entity_poly.entity_id
_entity_poly.type
_entity_poly.pdbx_seq_one_letter_code
_entity_poly.pdbx_strand_id
1 'polypeptide(L)'
;METIKEKLKDIVENLMIPEVEAYLEDLYKLLETNSQTEDDKEAMEEMESFLVELQNILAVIEEDKTPDSEYQRIYDYIIQNLEEHEHGHNLEQED
;
A
#
# COMPACT_ATOMS: atom_id res chain seq x y z
N MET A 1 11.20 8.37 21.18
CA MET A 1 11.60 7.30 20.24
C MET A 1 10.31 6.66 19.81
N GLU A 2 9.99 6.73 18.54
CA GLU A 2 8.85 5.98 18.00
C GLU A 2 9.13 4.48 18.09
N THR A 3 8.11 3.72 18.48
CA THR A 3 8.11 2.27 18.43
C THR A 3 7.98 1.79 16.99
N ILE A 4 8.37 0.54 16.73
CA ILE A 4 8.20 -0.04 15.39
C ILE A 4 6.72 -0.09 14.96
N LYS A 5 5.81 -0.26 15.91
CA LYS A 5 4.36 -0.22 15.70
C LYS A 5 3.89 1.15 15.21
N GLU A 6 4.37 2.22 15.84
CA GLU A 6 4.03 3.59 15.45
C GLU A 6 4.54 3.90 14.04
N LYS A 7 5.78 3.49 13.71
CA LYS A 7 6.33 3.67 12.36
C LYS A 7 5.58 2.90 11.29
N LEU A 8 5.27 1.63 11.57
CA LEU A 8 4.51 0.80 10.64
C LEU A 8 3.10 1.33 10.45
N LYS A 9 2.43 1.74 11.53
CA LYS A 9 1.11 2.38 11.49
C LYS A 9 1.16 3.66 10.67
N ASP A 10 2.14 4.53 10.90
CA ASP A 10 2.29 5.80 10.18
C ASP A 10 2.42 5.60 8.68
N ILE A 11 3.31 4.70 8.24
CA ILE A 11 3.49 4.43 6.80
C ILE A 11 2.22 3.82 6.19
N VAL A 12 1.60 2.86 6.86
CA VAL A 12 0.39 2.22 6.31
C VAL A 12 -0.78 3.21 6.23
N GLU A 13 -1.00 3.99 7.29
CA GLU A 13 -2.15 4.90 7.41
C GLU A 13 -1.98 6.20 6.61
N ASN A 14 -0.78 6.78 6.60
CA ASN A 14 -0.56 8.12 6.03
C ASN A 14 0.12 8.12 4.66
N LEU A 15 0.65 6.98 4.20
CA LEU A 15 1.27 6.86 2.87
C LEU A 15 0.55 5.80 2.02
N MET A 16 0.59 4.54 2.42
CA MET A 16 0.16 3.43 1.55
C MET A 16 -1.34 3.40 1.29
N ILE A 17 -2.17 3.49 2.33
CA ILE A 17 -3.64 3.49 2.18
C ILE A 17 -4.09 4.66 1.27
N PRO A 18 -3.68 5.92 1.52
CA PRO A 18 -4.04 7.03 0.64
C PRO A 18 -3.63 6.85 -0.82
N GLU A 19 -2.45 6.29 -1.08
CA GLU A 19 -1.99 6.03 -2.46
C GLU A 19 -2.84 4.98 -3.17
N VAL A 20 -3.16 3.88 -2.49
CA VAL A 20 -4.02 2.82 -3.03
C VAL A 20 -5.43 3.32 -3.25
N GLU A 21 -6.00 4.08 -2.30
CA GLU A 21 -7.33 4.68 -2.43
C GLU A 21 -7.39 5.66 -3.60
N ALA A 22 -6.35 6.49 -3.80
CA ALA A 22 -6.29 7.41 -4.93
C ALA A 22 -6.24 6.67 -6.28
N TYR A 23 -5.45 5.61 -6.37
CA TYR A 23 -5.37 4.81 -7.60
C TYR A 23 -6.69 4.08 -7.89
N LEU A 24 -7.34 3.51 -6.87
CA LEU A 24 -8.68 2.93 -6.99
C LEU A 24 -9.71 3.96 -7.45
N GLU A 25 -9.66 5.18 -6.92
CA GLU A 25 -10.54 6.28 -7.35
C GLU A 25 -10.40 6.55 -8.85
N ASP A 26 -9.17 6.57 -9.37
CA ASP A 26 -8.89 6.78 -10.79
C ASP A 26 -9.38 5.62 -11.66
N LEU A 27 -9.21 4.37 -11.22
CA LEU A 27 -9.76 3.20 -11.89
C LEU A 27 -11.30 3.23 -11.91
N TYR A 28 -11.94 3.60 -10.81
CA TYR A 28 -13.40 3.70 -10.74
C TYR A 28 -13.97 4.80 -11.65
N LYS A 29 -13.25 5.90 -11.88
CA LYS A 29 -13.67 6.91 -12.87
C LYS A 29 -13.81 6.33 -14.28
N LEU A 30 -13.02 5.31 -14.65
CA LEU A 30 -13.14 4.64 -15.95
C LEU A 30 -14.47 3.89 -16.10
N LEU A 31 -15.08 3.46 -14.99
CA LEU A 31 -16.40 2.81 -15.00
C LEU A 31 -17.51 3.79 -15.38
N GLU A 32 -17.40 5.07 -15.03
CA GLU A 32 -18.39 6.10 -15.39
C GLU A 32 -18.54 6.24 -16.90
N THR A 33 -17.44 6.06 -17.63
CA THR A 33 -17.37 6.15 -19.09
C THR A 33 -17.43 4.80 -19.81
N ASN A 34 -17.51 3.69 -19.07
CA ASN A 34 -17.34 2.33 -19.60
C ASN A 34 -16.06 2.16 -20.46
N SER A 35 -14.99 2.85 -20.08
CA SER A 35 -13.72 2.88 -20.82
C SER A 35 -12.64 1.96 -20.24
N GLN A 36 -12.95 1.23 -19.19
CA GLN A 36 -12.04 0.28 -18.56
C GLN A 36 -11.75 -0.92 -19.47
N THR A 37 -10.49 -1.32 -19.51
CA THR A 37 -10.02 -2.56 -20.10
C THR A 37 -10.25 -3.73 -19.14
N GLU A 38 -9.93 -4.97 -19.55
CA GLU A 38 -9.91 -6.10 -18.61
C GLU A 38 -8.76 -5.94 -17.60
N ASP A 39 -7.59 -5.49 -18.05
CA ASP A 39 -6.44 -5.21 -17.18
C ASP A 39 -6.79 -4.18 -16.08
N ASP A 40 -7.56 -3.14 -16.41
CA ASP A 40 -8.03 -2.16 -15.42
C ASP A 40 -8.96 -2.80 -14.36
N LYS A 41 -9.76 -3.80 -14.74
CA LYS A 41 -10.63 -4.53 -13.80
C LYS A 41 -9.83 -5.46 -12.91
N GLU A 42 -8.85 -6.16 -13.47
CA GLU A 42 -7.93 -6.98 -12.70
C GLU A 42 -7.17 -6.12 -11.69
N ALA A 43 -6.66 -4.96 -12.12
CA ALA A 43 -6.01 -3.99 -11.24
C ALA A 43 -6.94 -3.49 -10.11
N MET A 44 -8.23 -3.23 -10.39
CA MET A 44 -9.20 -2.88 -9.35
C MET A 44 -9.31 -3.99 -8.29
N GLU A 45 -9.52 -5.24 -8.69
CA GLU A 45 -9.68 -6.36 -7.77
C GLU A 45 -8.41 -6.60 -6.92
N GLU A 46 -7.23 -6.46 -7.54
CA GLU A 46 -5.94 -6.57 -6.86
C GLU A 46 -5.74 -5.45 -5.83
N MET A 47 -6.05 -4.21 -6.19
CA MET A 47 -5.88 -3.05 -5.31
C MET A 47 -6.90 -3.04 -4.18
N GLU A 48 -8.15 -3.44 -4.42
CA GLU A 48 -9.15 -3.65 -3.37
C GLU A 48 -8.68 -4.71 -2.36
N SER A 49 -8.15 -5.84 -2.86
CA SER A 49 -7.59 -6.90 -2.01
C SER A 49 -6.40 -6.40 -1.20
N PHE A 50 -5.52 -5.60 -1.81
CA PHE A 50 -4.37 -5.03 -1.13
C PHE A 50 -4.78 -4.03 -0.03
N LEU A 51 -5.78 -3.18 -0.30
CA LEU A 51 -6.31 -2.25 0.70
C LEU A 51 -6.85 -2.98 1.94
N VAL A 52 -7.52 -4.12 1.76
CA VAL A 52 -7.97 -4.97 2.87
C VAL A 52 -6.79 -5.51 3.69
N GLU A 53 -5.70 -5.92 3.04
CA GLU A 53 -4.50 -6.38 3.75
C GLU A 53 -3.82 -5.25 4.55
N LEU A 54 -3.78 -4.02 4.02
CA LEU A 54 -3.29 -2.86 4.75
C LEU A 54 -4.13 -2.56 6.00
N GLN A 55 -5.47 -2.64 5.87
CA GLN A 55 -6.38 -2.48 7.01
C GLN A 55 -6.21 -3.61 8.06
N ASN A 56 -5.93 -4.84 7.62
CA ASN A 56 -5.63 -5.96 8.52
C ASN A 56 -4.34 -5.72 9.33
N ILE A 57 -3.30 -5.13 8.71
CA ILE A 57 -2.07 -4.75 9.42
C ILE A 57 -2.38 -3.75 10.54
N LEU A 58 -3.19 -2.72 10.27
CA LEU A 58 -3.61 -1.76 11.29
C LEU A 58 -4.38 -2.44 12.43
N ALA A 59 -5.31 -3.34 12.12
CA ALA A 59 -6.05 -4.09 13.12
C ALA A 59 -5.13 -4.93 14.02
N VAL A 60 -4.13 -5.62 13.44
CA VAL A 60 -3.17 -6.43 14.20
C VAL A 60 -2.26 -5.57 15.09
N ILE A 61 -1.91 -4.36 14.66
CA ILE A 61 -1.15 -3.38 15.46
C ILE A 61 -2.00 -2.93 16.66
N GLU A 62 -3.26 -2.56 16.43
CA GLU A 62 -4.17 -2.05 17.47
C GLU A 62 -4.52 -3.12 18.51
N GLU A 63 -4.67 -4.37 18.08
CA GLU A 63 -5.00 -5.49 18.96
C GLU A 63 -3.77 -6.05 19.71
N ASP A 64 -2.56 -5.57 19.40
CA ASP A 64 -1.29 -6.03 19.98
C ASP A 64 -1.12 -7.56 19.96
N LYS A 65 -1.54 -8.18 18.85
CA LYS A 65 -1.63 -9.64 18.72
C LYS A 65 -0.35 -10.33 18.27
N THR A 66 0.69 -9.58 17.92
CA THR A 66 1.95 -10.14 17.39
C THR A 66 3.19 -9.55 18.08
N PRO A 67 4.32 -10.28 18.10
CA PRO A 67 5.56 -9.77 18.67
C PRO A 67 6.15 -8.61 17.84
N ASP A 68 6.89 -7.71 18.51
CA ASP A 68 7.61 -6.59 17.87
C ASP A 68 8.50 -7.01 16.69
N SER A 69 9.08 -8.21 16.71
CA SER A 69 9.87 -8.75 15.60
C SER A 69 9.07 -8.97 14.31
N GLU A 70 7.79 -9.30 14.42
CA GLU A 70 6.92 -9.45 13.24
C GLU A 70 6.56 -8.09 12.66
N TYR A 71 6.28 -7.07 13.48
CA TYR A 71 6.07 -5.71 13.00
C TYR A 71 7.34 -5.15 12.31
N GLN A 72 8.53 -5.43 12.86
CA GLN A 72 9.79 -5.04 12.22
C GLN A 72 9.96 -5.69 10.84
N ARG A 73 9.67 -6.99 10.73
CA ARG A 73 9.77 -7.70 9.45
C ARG A 73 8.84 -7.12 8.38
N ILE A 74 7.59 -6.79 8.76
CA ILE A 74 6.62 -6.18 7.85
C ILE A 74 7.09 -4.78 7.45
N TYR A 75 7.54 -3.98 8.40
CA TYR A 75 8.08 -2.64 8.13
C TYR A 75 9.28 -2.69 7.18
N ASP A 76 10.26 -3.56 7.42
CA ASP A 76 11.46 -3.69 6.58
C ASP A 76 11.09 -4.10 5.15
N TYR A 77 10.12 -5.01 5.01
CA TYR A 77 9.61 -5.40 3.70
C TYR A 77 8.93 -4.23 2.98
N ILE A 78 8.07 -3.47 3.66
CA ILE A 78 7.40 -2.30 3.06
C ILE A 78 8.42 -1.25 2.62
N ILE A 79 9.37 -0.90 3.49
CA ILE A 79 10.43 0.07 3.16
C ILE A 79 11.25 -0.40 1.97
N GLN A 80 11.66 -1.67 1.94
CA GLN A 80 12.42 -2.20 0.81
C GLN A 80 11.64 -2.07 -0.51
N ASN A 81 10.36 -2.41 -0.52
CA ASN A 81 9.54 -2.28 -1.74
C ASN A 81 9.35 -0.80 -2.13
N LEU A 82 9.11 0.11 -1.18
CA LEU A 82 8.98 1.54 -1.45
C LEU A 82 10.29 2.13 -2.01
N GLU A 83 11.44 1.76 -1.44
CA GLU A 83 12.75 2.20 -1.93
C GLU A 83 13.02 1.65 -3.34
N GLU A 84 12.67 0.38 -3.61
CA GLU A 84 12.79 -0.21 -4.95
C GLU A 84 11.87 0.48 -5.97
N HIS A 85 10.64 0.86 -5.57
CA HIS A 85 9.72 1.63 -6.41
C HIS A 85 10.19 3.08 -6.66
N GLU A 86 10.69 3.79 -5.64
CA GLU A 86 11.27 5.14 -5.81
C GLU A 86 12.52 5.12 -6.71
N HIS A 87 13.38 4.11 -6.58
CA HIS A 87 14.57 3.99 -7.43
C HIS A 87 14.23 3.52 -8.85
N GLY A 88 13.18 2.70 -9.02
CA GLY A 88 12.66 2.30 -10.33
C GLY A 88 12.08 3.48 -11.13
N HIS A 89 11.36 4.39 -10.46
CA HIS A 89 10.79 5.58 -11.10
C HIS A 89 11.83 6.64 -11.51
N ASN A 90 13.01 6.65 -10.88
CA ASN A 90 14.09 7.59 -11.16
C ASN A 90 15.00 7.16 -12.32
N LEU A 91 14.99 5.88 -12.71
CA LEU A 91 15.82 5.37 -13.82
C LEU A 91 15.13 5.49 -15.19
N GLU A 92 13.81 5.64 -15.25
CA GLU A 92 13.07 5.84 -16.51
C GLU A 92 12.89 7.32 -16.92
N GLN A 93 13.42 8.27 -16.13
CA GLN A 93 13.39 9.71 -16.46
C GLN A 93 14.74 10.25 -16.98
N GLU A 94 15.76 9.39 -17.10
CA GLU A 94 17.03 9.72 -17.75
C GLU A 94 17.24 8.81 -18.98
N ASP A 95 16.52 9.09 -20.08
CA ASP A 95 17.02 9.12 -21.48
C ASP A 95 15.90 9.31 -22.53
#